data_AF-A0ABD7ARK8-F1
#
_entry.id   AF-A0ABD7ARK8-F1
#
_cell.length_a   1.000
_cell.length_b   1.000
_cell.length_c   1.000
_cell.angle_alpha   90.00
_cell.angle_beta   90.00
_cell.angle_gamma   90.00
#
_symmetry.space_group_name_H-M   'P 1'
#
loop_
_entity.id
_entity.type
_entity.pdbx_description
1 polymer ?
#
loop_
_entity_poly.entity_id
_entity_poly.type
_entity_poly.pdbx_seq_one_letter_code
_entity_poly.pdbx_strand_id
1 'polypeptide(L)'
;MLNDETPSSIHKLLVQVASIYDVKDLAEQLNAATGSEWSRGTLIRQIKGAVNECQITQEGYRYLRTLLPSRPADYDQKFFRFIDLFAGIGGLRSGFDAIGGKCVFTSEWNQFSRRTYSANWYCDETEHHFNSDIRDITLSNLPDVSDDQAYASIDASIPDHDVLLAGFPCQPFSIAGVSKKNSLGRKHGFECDTQGTLFFDVARIIRAKQPAIFVLENVKNLKSHDKGNTFRIIMNALDELGYDVADSDAHGAKDPKIIDGKNFRPQHRERIVLVGFRRDLKLNDGFSLSGVSALYPSRRPTLRELLDAEVDSRYILSPKLWEYLYNYAKKHQAKGNGFGYGLVDSSIETVVCRTLSARYYRDGSEILLDRGWDFSIGEKHFNDPVNLARRPRRLTPRECARLMGFEQPGKVTFRIPVSDTQAYRQFGNSVIVDVFAAVASLLRSRIETAVSARLKGEFEAAS
;
A
#
# COMPACT_ATOMS: atom_id res chain seq x y z
N MET A 1 -22.22 21.09 20.19
CA MET A 1 -22.06 21.13 18.72
C MET A 1 -21.84 22.58 18.35
N LEU A 2 -20.59 23.01 18.20
CA LEU A 2 -20.29 24.36 17.72
C LEU A 2 -20.59 24.38 16.21
N ASN A 3 -21.34 25.37 15.75
CA ASN A 3 -21.61 25.62 14.33
C ASN A 3 -20.29 26.02 13.65
N ASP A 4 -19.49 25.03 13.29
CA ASP A 4 -18.20 25.21 12.61
C ASP A 4 -18.37 25.41 11.09
N GLU A 5 -19.61 25.47 10.60
CA GLU A 5 -20.01 25.59 9.19
C GLU A 5 -19.91 27.05 8.67
N THR A 6 -18.78 27.72 8.92
CA THR A 6 -18.51 29.07 8.36
C THR A 6 -18.17 28.99 6.86
N PRO A 7 -18.38 30.05 6.05
CA PRO A 7 -17.96 30.07 4.64
C PRO A 7 -16.48 29.67 4.44
N SER A 8 -15.62 30.06 5.38
CA SER A 8 -14.20 29.67 5.39
C SER A 8 -14.00 28.17 5.59
N SER A 9 -14.67 27.56 6.55
CA SER A 9 -14.62 26.11 6.76
C SER A 9 -15.13 25.32 5.54
N ILE A 10 -16.18 25.84 4.89
CA ILE A 10 -16.81 25.22 3.72
C ILE A 10 -15.87 25.29 2.53
N HIS A 11 -15.26 26.46 2.29
CA HIS A 11 -14.25 26.62 1.24
C HIS A 11 -13.04 25.70 1.46
N LYS A 12 -12.51 25.65 2.69
CA LYS A 12 -11.38 24.75 3.02
C LYS A 12 -11.74 23.28 2.74
N LEU A 13 -12.93 22.84 3.16
CA LEU A 13 -13.42 21.49 2.88
C LEU A 13 -13.54 21.24 1.37
N LEU A 14 -14.11 22.17 0.62
CA LEU A 14 -14.25 22.05 -0.83
C LEU A 14 -12.88 21.89 -1.51
N VAL A 15 -11.89 22.72 -1.15
CA VAL A 15 -10.53 22.62 -1.68
C VAL A 15 -9.89 21.27 -1.34
N GLN A 16 -10.07 20.80 -0.11
CA GLN A 16 -9.54 19.50 0.33
C GLN A 16 -10.17 18.35 -0.47
N VAL A 17 -11.49 18.30 -0.61
CA VAL A 17 -12.19 17.28 -1.39
C VAL A 17 -11.80 17.36 -2.87
N ALA A 18 -11.69 18.56 -3.44
CA ALA A 18 -11.27 18.75 -4.83
C ALA A 18 -9.80 18.35 -5.10
N SER A 19 -8.96 18.28 -4.05
CA SER A 19 -7.61 17.71 -4.18
C SER A 19 -7.62 16.18 -4.31
N ILE A 20 -8.71 15.53 -3.88
CA ILE A 20 -8.89 14.07 -3.83
C ILE A 20 -9.75 13.55 -4.98
N TYR A 21 -10.83 14.24 -5.35
CA TYR A 21 -11.82 13.79 -6.34
C TYR A 21 -11.73 14.59 -7.64
N ASP A 22 -12.10 13.98 -8.77
CA ASP A 22 -12.22 14.74 -10.01
C ASP A 22 -13.35 15.77 -9.88
N VAL A 23 -13.09 17.01 -10.28
CA VAL A 23 -14.04 18.13 -10.07
C VAL A 23 -15.32 17.95 -10.88
N LYS A 24 -15.27 17.26 -12.03
CA LYS A 24 -16.47 16.94 -12.80
C LYS A 24 -17.34 15.95 -12.03
N ASP A 25 -16.74 14.83 -11.59
CA ASP A 25 -17.43 13.78 -10.85
C ASP A 25 -17.96 14.31 -9.51
N LEU A 26 -17.23 15.23 -8.87
CA LEU A 26 -17.64 15.89 -7.63
C LEU A 26 -18.87 16.79 -7.83
N ALA A 27 -18.94 17.53 -8.94
CA ALA A 27 -20.09 18.35 -9.28
C ALA A 27 -21.34 17.47 -9.53
N GLU A 28 -21.20 16.38 -10.29
CA GLU A 28 -22.29 15.43 -10.54
C GLU A 28 -22.79 14.79 -9.24
N GLN A 29 -21.88 14.39 -8.36
CA GLN A 29 -22.19 13.83 -7.04
C GLN A 29 -22.89 14.84 -6.13
N LEU A 30 -22.41 16.08 -6.08
CA LEU A 30 -23.06 17.16 -5.31
C LEU A 30 -24.48 17.42 -5.80
N ASN A 31 -24.66 17.55 -7.11
CA ASN A 31 -25.99 17.79 -7.69
C ASN A 31 -26.97 16.66 -7.37
N ALA A 32 -26.52 15.40 -7.50
CA ALA A 32 -27.32 14.24 -7.18
C ALA A 32 -27.70 14.18 -5.69
N ALA A 33 -26.81 14.63 -4.79
CA ALA A 33 -27.03 14.58 -3.36
C ALA A 33 -27.87 15.74 -2.81
N THR A 34 -27.78 16.93 -3.40
CA THR A 34 -28.35 18.17 -2.83
C THR A 34 -29.32 18.91 -3.75
N GLY A 35 -29.62 18.35 -4.94
CA GLY A 35 -30.48 19.00 -5.95
C GLY A 35 -29.90 20.30 -6.52
N SER A 36 -28.60 20.54 -6.35
CA SER A 36 -27.92 21.73 -6.87
C SER A 36 -27.58 21.60 -8.37
N GLU A 37 -27.14 22.69 -8.99
CA GLU A 37 -26.78 22.75 -10.42
C GLU A 37 -25.32 23.19 -10.64
N TRP A 38 -24.39 22.48 -10.00
CA TRP A 38 -22.96 22.68 -10.22
C TRP A 38 -22.51 22.12 -11.57
N SER A 39 -21.67 22.88 -12.25
CA SER A 39 -20.87 22.41 -13.38
C SER A 39 -19.40 22.35 -12.94
N ARG A 40 -18.56 21.64 -13.70
CA ARG A 40 -17.11 21.68 -13.49
C ARG A 40 -16.59 23.12 -13.42
N GLY A 41 -17.07 24.01 -14.31
CA GLY A 41 -16.62 25.40 -14.37
C GLY A 41 -17.04 26.22 -13.16
N THR A 42 -18.30 26.09 -12.71
CA THR A 42 -18.79 26.82 -11.54
C THR A 42 -18.15 26.33 -10.25
N LEU A 43 -17.90 25.02 -10.11
CA LEU A 43 -17.22 24.48 -8.94
C LEU A 43 -15.74 24.88 -8.89
N ILE A 44 -15.02 24.90 -10.03
CA ILE A 44 -13.65 25.45 -10.10
C ILE A 44 -13.61 26.91 -9.66
N ARG A 45 -14.62 27.71 -10.02
CA ARG A 45 -14.71 29.12 -9.57
C ARG A 45 -14.84 29.21 -8.05
N GLN A 46 -15.61 28.32 -7.42
CA GLN A 46 -15.71 28.26 -5.96
C GLN A 46 -14.39 27.84 -5.31
N ILE A 47 -13.68 26.85 -5.87
CA ILE A 47 -12.38 26.36 -5.36
C ILE A 47 -11.28 27.44 -5.42
N LYS A 48 -11.31 28.30 -6.45
CA LYS A 48 -10.33 29.37 -6.66
C LYS A 48 -10.80 30.74 -6.13
N GLY A 49 -12.04 30.81 -5.65
CA GLY A 49 -12.72 32.05 -5.31
C GLY A 49 -12.29 32.61 -3.95
N ALA A 50 -12.90 33.73 -3.56
CA ALA A 50 -12.69 34.27 -2.22
C ALA A 50 -13.30 33.35 -1.16
N VAL A 51 -12.51 33.06 -0.11
CA VAL A 51 -12.86 32.12 0.97
C VAL A 51 -14.20 32.46 1.63
N ASN A 52 -14.54 33.74 1.77
CA ASN A 52 -15.76 34.20 2.43
C ASN A 52 -16.99 34.26 1.51
N GLU A 53 -16.82 33.98 0.22
CA GLU A 53 -17.88 34.04 -0.81
C GLU A 53 -18.30 32.64 -1.29
N CYS A 54 -17.85 31.58 -0.61
CA CYS A 54 -18.16 30.21 -1.01
C CYS A 54 -19.67 29.97 -0.98
N GLN A 55 -20.24 29.62 -2.13
CA GLN A 55 -21.68 29.44 -2.33
C GLN A 55 -22.16 28.00 -2.09
N ILE A 56 -21.29 27.12 -1.59
CA ILE A 56 -21.70 25.76 -1.21
C ILE A 56 -22.64 25.85 0.00
N THR A 57 -23.82 25.24 -0.11
CA THR A 57 -24.83 25.22 0.96
C THR A 57 -24.38 24.38 2.15
N GLN A 58 -25.06 24.51 3.29
CA GLN A 58 -24.81 23.64 4.46
C GLN A 58 -25.06 22.16 4.14
N GLU A 59 -26.06 21.86 3.32
CA GLU A 59 -26.30 20.49 2.84
C GLU A 59 -25.15 19.99 1.99
N GLY A 60 -24.64 20.82 1.07
CA GLY A 60 -23.43 20.53 0.30
C GLY A 60 -22.21 20.30 1.19
N TYR A 61 -22.03 21.12 2.24
CA TYR A 61 -20.97 20.93 3.23
C TYR A 61 -21.06 19.56 3.92
N ARG A 62 -22.26 19.19 4.40
CA ARG A 62 -22.48 17.88 5.05
C ARG A 62 -22.18 16.74 4.09
N TYR A 63 -22.61 16.83 2.83
CA TYR A 63 -22.29 15.84 1.82
C TYR A 63 -20.78 15.73 1.56
N LEU A 64 -20.09 16.85 1.32
CA LEU A 64 -18.64 16.88 1.12
C LEU A 64 -17.89 16.24 2.28
N ARG A 65 -18.37 16.42 3.51
CA ARG A 65 -17.75 15.80 4.71
C ARG A 65 -17.81 14.28 4.65
N THR A 66 -18.85 13.68 4.08
CA THR A 66 -18.97 12.21 3.95
C THR A 66 -17.94 11.60 3.00
N LEU A 67 -17.38 12.42 2.10
CA LEU A 67 -16.36 12.02 1.13
C LEU A 67 -14.95 11.94 1.75
N LEU A 68 -14.78 12.41 2.99
CA LEU A 68 -13.53 12.33 3.74
C LEU A 68 -13.64 11.33 4.90
N PRO A 69 -12.53 10.73 5.34
CA PRO A 69 -12.51 9.92 6.54
C PRO A 69 -12.76 10.80 7.77
N SER A 70 -13.58 10.31 8.71
CA SER A 70 -13.82 10.96 10.00
C SER A 70 -12.68 10.70 10.98
N ARG A 71 -12.46 11.62 11.94
CA ARG A 71 -11.56 11.39 13.08
C ARG A 71 -12.03 10.12 13.82
N PRO A 72 -11.16 9.10 14.02
CA PRO A 72 -11.49 7.93 14.82
C PRO A 72 -11.84 8.33 16.26
N ALA A 73 -12.79 7.61 16.89
CA ALA A 73 -13.19 7.89 18.27
C ALA A 73 -12.06 7.64 19.28
N ASP A 74 -11.12 6.76 18.93
CA ASP A 74 -9.95 6.38 19.73
C ASP A 74 -8.68 7.18 19.35
N TYR A 75 -8.80 8.25 18.56
CA TYR A 75 -7.64 8.94 17.98
C TYR A 75 -6.67 9.52 19.02
N ASP A 76 -7.20 10.03 20.13
CA ASP A 76 -6.40 10.60 21.21
C ASP A 76 -5.91 9.55 22.22
N GLN A 77 -6.42 8.31 22.12
CA GLN A 77 -6.06 7.17 22.95
C GLN A 77 -5.07 6.21 22.27
N LYS A 78 -4.64 6.50 21.03
CA LYS A 78 -3.58 5.74 20.34
C LYS A 78 -2.31 5.76 21.19
N PHE A 79 -1.75 4.58 21.49
CA PHE A 79 -0.69 4.44 22.50
C PHE A 79 0.72 4.46 21.91
N PHE A 80 0.87 4.27 20.60
CA PHE A 80 2.16 4.31 19.93
C PHE A 80 2.09 5.12 18.64
N ARG A 81 3.25 5.60 18.18
CA ARG A 81 3.41 6.41 16.98
C ARG A 81 4.12 5.61 15.91
N PHE A 82 3.70 5.76 14.65
CA PHE A 82 4.39 5.13 13.52
C PHE A 82 4.46 6.05 12.31
N ILE A 83 5.40 5.74 11.40
CA ILE A 83 5.50 6.39 10.09
C ILE A 83 5.29 5.38 8.97
N ASP A 84 4.86 5.87 7.81
CA ASP A 84 4.48 5.05 6.65
C ASP A 84 5.20 5.53 5.38
N LEU A 85 6.32 4.89 5.05
CA LEU A 85 7.17 5.23 3.91
C LEU A 85 6.82 4.37 2.68
N PHE A 86 6.78 5.00 1.50
CA PHE A 86 6.31 4.35 0.27
C PHE A 86 4.91 3.74 0.45
N ALA A 87 4.03 4.51 1.10
CA ALA A 87 2.80 4.03 1.68
C ALA A 87 1.79 3.47 0.68
N GLY A 88 1.89 3.85 -0.60
CA GLY A 88 0.90 3.56 -1.61
C GLY A 88 -0.48 4.06 -1.17
N ILE A 89 -1.41 3.13 -0.97
CA ILE A 89 -2.78 3.42 -0.51
C ILE A 89 -3.01 3.00 0.96
N GLY A 90 -1.94 2.77 1.74
CA GLY A 90 -1.98 2.53 3.18
C GLY A 90 -2.19 1.08 3.59
N GLY A 91 -1.70 0.13 2.77
CA GLY A 91 -1.85 -1.30 3.06
C GLY A 91 -1.12 -1.76 4.33
N LEU A 92 0.09 -1.23 4.56
CA LEU A 92 0.84 -1.47 5.81
C LEU A 92 0.18 -0.74 6.98
N ARG A 93 -0.11 0.57 6.82
CA ARG A 93 -0.80 1.41 7.82
C ARG A 93 -2.02 0.73 8.42
N SER A 94 -2.87 0.11 7.60
CA SER A 94 -4.11 -0.50 8.05
C SER A 94 -3.93 -1.47 9.23
N GLY A 95 -2.85 -2.24 9.25
CA GLY A 95 -2.59 -3.19 10.33
C GLY A 95 -2.20 -2.51 11.65
N PHE A 96 -1.37 -1.47 11.56
CA PHE A 96 -0.84 -0.74 12.72
C PHE A 96 -1.84 0.26 13.30
N ASP A 97 -2.67 0.87 12.46
CA ASP A 97 -3.78 1.73 12.88
C ASP A 97 -4.81 0.93 13.72
N ALA A 98 -5.10 -0.31 13.31
CA ALA A 98 -6.05 -1.22 13.94
C ALA A 98 -5.62 -1.71 15.34
N ILE A 99 -4.31 -1.75 15.62
CA ILE A 99 -3.80 -2.14 16.95
C ILE A 99 -3.54 -0.92 17.85
N GLY A 100 -4.04 0.27 17.51
CA GLY A 100 -3.91 1.46 18.36
C GLY A 100 -2.72 2.37 18.03
N GLY A 101 -2.20 2.32 16.80
CA GLY A 101 -1.16 3.21 16.33
C GLY A 101 -1.68 4.55 15.79
N LYS A 102 -0.92 5.62 16.01
CA LYS A 102 -1.11 6.93 15.37
C LYS A 102 -0.06 7.12 14.26
N CYS A 103 -0.51 7.26 13.02
CA CYS A 103 0.37 7.60 11.89
C CYS A 103 0.75 9.09 11.98
N VAL A 104 2.03 9.41 12.12
CA VAL A 104 2.51 10.79 12.32
C VAL A 104 3.27 11.34 11.13
N PHE A 105 3.64 10.48 10.18
CA PHE A 105 4.29 10.87 8.94
C PHE A 105 4.00 9.86 7.83
N THR A 106 3.78 10.35 6.61
CA THR A 106 3.59 9.50 5.42
C THR A 106 4.40 10.03 4.25
N SER A 107 5.10 9.15 3.55
CA SER A 107 5.76 9.47 2.27
C SER A 107 5.20 8.62 1.14
N GLU A 108 4.69 9.28 0.09
CA GLU A 108 4.19 8.61 -1.12
C GLU A 108 4.29 9.56 -2.32
N TRP A 109 5.04 9.13 -3.34
CA TRP A 109 5.32 9.97 -4.51
C TRP A 109 4.16 10.01 -5.51
N ASN A 110 3.41 8.91 -5.65
CA ASN A 110 2.37 8.82 -6.66
C ASN A 110 1.14 9.62 -6.23
N GLN A 111 0.85 10.70 -6.97
CA GLN A 111 -0.29 11.59 -6.71
C GLN A 111 -1.64 10.85 -6.66
N PHE A 112 -1.87 9.83 -7.50
CA PHE A 112 -3.12 9.07 -7.48
C PHE A 112 -3.24 8.19 -6.24
N SER A 113 -2.13 7.58 -5.81
CA SER A 113 -2.06 6.83 -4.56
C SER A 113 -2.37 7.75 -3.37
N ARG A 114 -1.76 8.94 -3.31
CA ARG A 114 -2.05 9.96 -2.30
C ARG A 114 -3.53 10.33 -2.23
N ARG A 115 -4.18 10.58 -3.37
CA ARG A 115 -5.63 10.84 -3.43
C ARG A 115 -6.42 9.71 -2.77
N THR A 116 -6.10 8.46 -3.12
CA THR A 116 -6.80 7.28 -2.58
C THR A 116 -6.50 7.10 -1.10
N TYR A 117 -5.27 7.36 -0.67
CA TYR A 117 -4.87 7.34 0.74
C TYR A 117 -5.67 8.36 1.55
N SER A 118 -5.69 9.63 1.14
CA SER A 118 -6.41 10.71 1.83
C SER A 118 -7.93 10.55 1.84
N ALA A 119 -8.50 9.80 0.89
CA ALA A 119 -9.92 9.45 0.89
C ALA A 119 -10.30 8.40 1.95
N ASN A 120 -9.33 7.64 2.47
CA ASN A 120 -9.57 6.48 3.33
C ASN A 120 -8.95 6.59 4.72
N TRP A 121 -7.91 7.40 4.87
CA TRP A 121 -7.17 7.52 6.11
C TRP A 121 -7.27 8.92 6.68
N TYR A 122 -7.75 9.03 7.92
CA TYR A 122 -7.77 10.32 8.62
C TYR A 122 -6.34 10.78 8.93
N CYS A 123 -6.03 12.02 8.56
CA CYS A 123 -4.77 12.68 8.85
C CYS A 123 -5.08 14.05 9.45
N ASP A 124 -4.71 14.27 10.71
CA ASP A 124 -4.79 15.58 11.35
C ASP A 124 -3.58 16.41 10.91
N GLU A 125 -3.81 17.52 10.22
CA GLU A 125 -2.75 18.38 9.68
C GLU A 125 -1.81 18.96 10.76
N THR A 126 -2.22 18.95 12.03
CA THR A 126 -1.41 19.41 13.16
C THR A 126 -0.50 18.33 13.74
N GLU A 127 -0.82 17.05 13.51
CA GLU A 127 -0.09 15.90 14.09
C GLU A 127 0.50 14.96 13.04
N HIS A 128 0.12 15.12 11.77
CA HIS A 128 0.53 14.30 10.63
C HIS A 128 1.12 15.17 9.52
N HIS A 129 2.24 14.70 8.95
CA HIS A 129 2.87 15.35 7.80
C HIS A 129 2.95 14.41 6.59
N PHE A 130 2.73 14.98 5.41
CA PHE A 130 2.81 14.26 4.15
C PHE A 130 4.03 14.72 3.34
N ASN A 131 4.82 13.78 2.86
CA ASN A 131 5.94 13.99 1.95
C ASN A 131 5.67 13.34 0.58
N SER A 132 6.11 13.99 -0.50
CA SER A 132 5.97 13.45 -1.86
C SER A 132 7.25 12.74 -2.32
N ASP A 133 8.40 13.36 -2.13
CA ASP A 133 9.69 12.75 -2.48
C ASP A 133 10.55 12.66 -1.22
N ILE A 134 10.86 11.43 -0.80
CA ILE A 134 11.59 11.20 0.44
C ILE A 134 13.01 11.78 0.39
N ARG A 135 13.55 11.96 -0.82
CA ARG A 135 14.89 12.48 -1.07
C ARG A 135 15.01 13.96 -0.70
N ASP A 136 13.89 14.69 -0.72
CA ASP A 136 13.87 16.10 -0.28
C ASP A 136 14.09 16.22 1.23
N ILE A 137 13.84 15.14 1.99
CA ILE A 137 14.06 15.10 3.44
C ILE A 137 15.43 14.48 3.76
N THR A 138 15.78 13.36 3.13
CA THR A 138 17.05 12.65 3.35
C THR A 138 18.23 13.30 2.64
N LEU A 139 17.95 14.29 1.79
CA LEU A 139 18.90 15.05 0.97
C LEU A 139 19.76 14.16 0.06
N SER A 140 19.30 12.94 -0.27
CA SER A 140 20.07 11.96 -1.04
C SER A 140 20.17 12.30 -2.53
N ASN A 141 19.34 13.23 -3.02
CA ASN A 141 19.39 13.78 -4.37
C ASN A 141 20.39 14.93 -4.53
N LEU A 142 20.91 15.50 -3.43
CA LEU A 142 21.84 16.62 -3.46
C LEU A 142 23.30 16.13 -3.42
N PRO A 143 24.19 16.70 -4.26
CA PRO A 143 25.62 16.46 -4.12
C PRO A 143 26.15 17.14 -2.84
N ASP A 144 27.21 16.57 -2.27
CA ASP A 144 28.03 17.21 -1.21
C ASP A 144 27.31 17.56 0.11
N VAL A 145 26.26 16.81 0.47
CA VAL A 145 25.61 16.90 1.80
C VAL A 145 26.34 16.00 2.81
N SER A 146 26.73 16.56 3.97
CA SER A 146 27.28 15.77 5.07
C SER A 146 26.20 14.93 5.76
N ASP A 147 26.59 13.84 6.41
CA ASP A 147 25.60 12.99 7.10
C ASP A 147 24.90 13.75 8.24
N ASP A 148 25.62 14.61 8.97
CA ASP A 148 25.02 15.46 10.02
C ASP A 148 23.94 16.40 9.48
N GLN A 149 24.14 16.99 8.29
CA GLN A 149 23.13 17.83 7.63
C GLN A 149 21.91 17.02 7.21
N ALA A 150 22.12 15.82 6.65
CA ALA A 150 21.03 14.92 6.28
C ALA A 150 20.24 14.48 7.52
N TYR A 151 20.92 14.15 8.63
CA TYR A 151 20.28 13.75 9.88
C TYR A 151 19.51 14.88 10.54
N ALA A 152 20.06 16.09 10.58
CA ALA A 152 19.32 17.27 11.05
C ALA A 152 18.07 17.56 10.21
N SER A 153 18.15 17.41 8.87
CA SER A 153 17.01 17.58 7.97
C SER A 153 15.91 16.53 8.22
N ILE A 154 16.31 15.27 8.40
CA ILE A 154 15.38 14.18 8.74
C ILE A 154 14.71 14.44 10.09
N ASP A 155 15.49 14.82 11.11
CA ASP A 155 14.97 15.04 12.46
C ASP A 155 13.95 16.19 12.52
N ALA A 156 14.21 17.27 11.78
CA ALA A 156 13.29 18.41 11.67
C ALA A 156 11.98 18.07 10.92
N SER A 157 12.01 17.08 10.02
CA SER A 157 10.88 16.79 9.11
C SER A 157 10.06 15.56 9.51
N ILE A 158 10.70 14.57 10.15
CA ILE A 158 10.10 13.29 10.53
C ILE A 158 10.01 13.23 12.05
N PRO A 159 8.79 13.27 12.63
CA PRO A 159 8.60 13.17 14.07
C PRO A 159 9.14 11.86 14.65
N ASP A 160 9.44 11.88 15.95
CA ASP A 160 9.74 10.66 16.70
C ASP A 160 8.58 9.67 16.64
N HIS A 161 8.94 8.40 16.54
CA HIS A 161 8.01 7.30 16.34
C HIS A 161 8.57 5.99 16.91
N ASP A 162 7.67 5.11 17.33
CA ASP A 162 8.01 3.82 17.90
C ASP A 162 8.23 2.77 16.79
N VAL A 163 7.47 2.88 15.69
CA VAL A 163 7.49 1.92 14.58
C VAL A 163 7.68 2.59 13.22
N LEU A 164 8.60 2.09 12.40
CA LEU A 164 8.77 2.51 11.01
C LEU A 164 8.23 1.46 10.04
N LEU A 165 7.36 1.86 9.12
CA LEU A 165 6.84 1.00 8.05
C LEU A 165 7.41 1.44 6.70
N ALA A 166 7.85 0.51 5.86
CA ALA A 166 8.36 0.84 4.53
C ALA A 166 8.15 -0.28 3.48
N GLY A 167 7.47 0.05 2.38
CA GLY A 167 7.33 -0.80 1.19
C GLY A 167 8.25 -0.37 0.05
N PHE A 168 9.57 -0.41 0.25
CA PHE A 168 10.52 0.15 -0.70
C PHE A 168 10.69 -0.73 -1.97
N PRO A 169 10.92 -0.14 -3.16
CA PRO A 169 11.06 -0.91 -4.39
C PRO A 169 12.36 -1.74 -4.42
N CYS A 170 12.31 -2.92 -5.03
CA CYS A 170 13.49 -3.78 -5.24
C CYS A 170 14.41 -3.19 -6.32
N GLN A 171 15.53 -2.59 -5.93
CA GLN A 171 16.55 -2.04 -6.82
C GLN A 171 17.90 -2.76 -6.62
N PRO A 172 18.67 -3.05 -7.68
CA PRO A 172 20.04 -3.56 -7.51
C PRO A 172 20.96 -2.46 -6.94
N PHE A 173 21.93 -2.84 -6.11
CA PHE A 173 22.95 -1.94 -5.60
C PHE A 173 24.14 -1.90 -6.56
N SER A 174 24.63 -0.69 -6.89
CA SER A 174 25.75 -0.52 -7.82
C SER A 174 27.09 -0.45 -7.09
N ILE A 175 28.06 -1.24 -7.53
CA ILE A 175 29.44 -1.24 -7.01
C ILE A 175 30.20 0.04 -7.43
N ALA A 176 29.76 0.75 -8.47
CA ALA A 176 30.48 1.87 -9.06
C ALA A 176 30.60 3.13 -8.18
N GLY A 177 29.68 3.31 -7.21
CA GLY A 177 29.77 4.40 -6.22
C GLY A 177 30.80 4.11 -5.12
N VAL A 178 30.91 2.84 -4.73
CA VAL A 178 31.81 2.33 -3.68
C VAL A 178 33.27 2.39 -4.14
N SER A 179 33.55 2.01 -5.40
CA SER A 179 34.92 1.97 -5.95
C SER A 179 35.61 3.34 -6.00
N LYS A 180 34.86 4.43 -6.23
CA LYS A 180 35.40 5.80 -6.27
C LYS A 180 35.72 6.39 -4.88
N LYS A 181 35.03 5.92 -3.83
CA LYS A 181 35.27 6.32 -2.44
C LYS A 181 36.37 5.48 -1.76
N ASN A 182 36.52 4.22 -2.15
CA ASN A 182 37.62 3.35 -1.71
C ASN A 182 39.00 3.90 -2.11
N SER A 183 39.12 4.56 -3.27
CA SER A 183 40.35 5.25 -3.68
C SER A 183 40.64 6.55 -2.91
N LEU A 184 39.69 7.04 -2.08
CA LEU A 184 39.76 8.33 -1.37
C LEU A 184 39.78 8.20 0.17
N GLY A 185 39.85 6.98 0.72
CA GLY A 185 40.04 6.75 2.17
C GLY A 185 38.85 7.19 3.06
N ARG A 186 37.63 7.31 2.52
CA ARG A 186 36.43 7.69 3.31
C ARG A 186 35.79 6.49 4.03
N LYS A 187 35.08 6.78 5.14
CA LYS A 187 34.47 5.81 6.09
C LYS A 187 33.72 4.66 5.40
N HIS A 188 34.00 3.43 5.83
CA HIS A 188 33.30 2.19 5.48
C HIS A 188 32.01 2.03 6.31
N GLY A 189 30.89 1.68 5.67
CA GLY A 189 29.60 1.38 6.32
C GLY A 189 28.42 1.38 5.35
N PHE A 190 27.20 1.12 5.84
CA PHE A 190 25.97 0.97 5.04
C PHE A 190 25.71 2.12 4.06
N GLU A 191 26.16 3.34 4.40
CA GLU A 191 26.00 4.52 3.57
C GLU A 191 26.82 4.47 2.27
N CYS A 192 27.89 3.67 2.19
CA CYS A 192 28.61 3.48 0.94
C CYS A 192 27.91 2.45 0.05
N ASP A 193 27.47 1.33 0.62
CA ASP A 193 27.01 0.17 -0.14
C ASP A 193 25.58 0.30 -0.67
N THR A 194 24.76 1.13 -0.02
CA THR A 194 23.33 1.27 -0.36
C THR A 194 23.02 2.49 -1.24
N GLN A 195 23.99 3.38 -1.42
CA GLN A 195 23.86 4.66 -2.14
C GLN A 195 23.27 4.50 -3.54
N GLY A 196 22.40 5.45 -3.92
CA GLY A 196 21.73 5.47 -5.22
C GLY A 196 20.45 4.62 -5.29
N THR A 197 19.98 4.08 -4.16
CA THR A 197 18.72 3.34 -4.05
C THR A 197 17.79 3.95 -3.00
N LEU A 198 16.49 3.68 -3.09
CA LEU A 198 15.52 4.13 -2.08
C LEU A 198 15.64 3.36 -0.76
N PHE A 199 16.36 2.23 -0.73
CA PHE A 199 16.71 1.57 0.54
C PHE A 199 17.69 2.40 1.36
N PHE A 200 18.61 3.14 0.73
CA PHE A 200 19.51 4.06 1.43
C PHE A 200 18.73 5.16 2.18
N ASP A 201 17.68 5.69 1.57
CA ASP A 201 16.79 6.67 2.20
C ASP A 201 16.12 6.10 3.47
N VAL A 202 15.62 4.86 3.38
CA VAL A 202 15.07 4.13 4.55
C VAL A 202 16.14 3.95 5.63
N ALA A 203 17.32 3.48 5.27
CA ALA A 203 18.42 3.24 6.19
C ALA A 203 18.88 4.55 6.90
N ARG A 204 18.93 5.67 6.19
CA ARG A 204 19.22 6.99 6.76
C ARG A 204 18.16 7.43 7.76
N ILE A 205 16.88 7.20 7.48
CA ILE A 205 15.79 7.53 8.41
C ILE A 205 15.86 6.64 9.66
N ILE A 206 16.11 5.33 9.50
CA ILE A 206 16.33 4.43 10.64
C ILE A 206 17.51 4.91 11.50
N ARG A 207 18.62 5.33 10.87
CA ARG A 207 19.79 5.85 11.59
C ARG A 207 19.46 7.12 12.39
N ALA A 208 18.75 8.07 11.77
CA ALA A 208 18.42 9.35 12.39
C ALA A 208 17.38 9.24 13.50
N LYS A 209 16.30 8.45 13.28
CA LYS A 209 15.14 8.42 14.17
C LYS A 209 15.15 7.24 15.15
N GLN A 210 16.00 6.23 14.92
CA GLN A 210 16.19 5.08 15.80
C GLN A 210 14.87 4.45 16.32
N PRO A 211 13.89 4.12 15.45
CA PRO A 211 12.63 3.54 15.89
C PRO A 211 12.86 2.24 16.67
N ALA A 212 12.01 1.94 17.65
CA ALA A 212 12.16 0.69 18.41
C ALA A 212 12.01 -0.55 17.52
N ILE A 213 11.12 -0.47 16.54
CA ILE A 213 10.80 -1.54 15.60
C ILE A 213 10.69 -0.96 14.18
N PHE A 214 11.13 -1.71 13.18
CA PHE A 214 10.73 -1.46 11.80
C PHE A 214 10.08 -2.68 11.16
N VAL A 215 9.23 -2.45 10.16
CA VAL A 215 8.67 -3.47 9.28
C VAL A 215 8.87 -3.05 7.83
N LEU A 216 9.72 -3.80 7.12
CA LEU A 216 9.98 -3.60 5.70
C LEU A 216 9.29 -4.68 4.88
N GLU A 217 8.62 -4.28 3.80
CA GLU A 217 8.03 -5.19 2.81
C GLU A 217 8.82 -5.16 1.51
N ASN A 218 8.97 -6.33 0.88
CA ASN A 218 9.51 -6.42 -0.47
C ASN A 218 9.02 -7.68 -1.23
N VAL A 219 9.44 -7.80 -2.48
CA VAL A 219 9.13 -8.96 -3.33
C VAL A 219 9.74 -10.25 -2.79
N LYS A 220 9.03 -11.37 -2.95
CA LYS A 220 9.47 -12.71 -2.47
C LYS A 220 10.85 -13.14 -2.99
N ASN A 221 11.22 -12.66 -4.18
CA ASN A 221 12.47 -13.02 -4.86
C ASN A 221 13.66 -12.16 -4.43
N LEU A 222 13.52 -11.28 -3.44
CA LEU A 222 14.60 -10.41 -2.95
C LEU A 222 15.88 -11.21 -2.62
N LYS A 223 15.72 -12.39 -2.01
CA LYS A 223 16.82 -13.30 -1.65
C LYS A 223 17.62 -13.84 -2.83
N SER A 224 17.02 -13.95 -4.01
CA SER A 224 17.67 -14.40 -5.24
C SER A 224 18.02 -13.24 -6.19
N HIS A 225 17.57 -12.02 -5.88
CA HIS A 225 17.80 -10.85 -6.71
C HIS A 225 19.28 -10.52 -6.76
N ASP A 226 19.79 -10.16 -7.95
CA ASP A 226 21.22 -9.89 -8.19
C ASP A 226 22.12 -11.00 -7.63
N LYS A 227 21.76 -12.27 -7.89
CA LYS A 227 22.46 -13.46 -7.38
C LYS A 227 22.59 -13.49 -5.85
N GLY A 228 21.63 -12.89 -5.13
CA GLY A 228 21.59 -12.80 -3.67
C GLY A 228 22.34 -11.61 -3.08
N ASN A 229 23.04 -10.82 -3.89
CA ASN A 229 23.79 -9.66 -3.45
C ASN A 229 22.90 -8.59 -2.80
N THR A 230 21.74 -8.31 -3.38
CA THR A 230 20.80 -7.30 -2.87
C THR A 230 20.34 -7.61 -1.45
N PHE A 231 19.91 -8.85 -1.20
CA PHE A 231 19.47 -9.27 0.14
C PHE A 231 20.61 -9.20 1.16
N ARG A 232 21.81 -9.66 0.80
CA ARG A 232 22.99 -9.61 1.67
C ARG A 232 23.34 -8.18 2.10
N ILE A 233 23.37 -7.23 1.15
CA ILE A 233 23.65 -5.82 1.45
C ILE A 233 22.58 -5.24 2.40
N ILE A 234 21.30 -5.54 2.16
CA ILE A 234 20.21 -5.09 3.04
C ILE A 234 20.39 -5.64 4.46
N MET A 235 20.61 -6.94 4.62
CA MET A 235 20.76 -7.55 5.95
C MET A 235 21.99 -7.01 6.69
N ASN A 236 23.12 -6.83 6.01
CA ASN A 236 24.33 -6.24 6.59
C ASN A 236 24.09 -4.78 7.03
N ALA A 237 23.43 -3.98 6.20
CA ALA A 237 23.12 -2.59 6.53
C ALA A 237 22.21 -2.49 7.78
N LEU A 238 21.20 -3.35 7.89
CA LEU A 238 20.30 -3.38 9.05
C LEU A 238 21.03 -3.82 10.33
N ASP A 239 21.96 -4.78 10.22
CA ASP A 239 22.80 -5.19 11.35
C ASP A 239 23.74 -4.06 11.83
N GLU A 240 24.40 -3.37 10.89
CA GLU A 240 25.24 -2.19 11.15
C GLU A 240 24.46 -0.99 11.72
N LEU A 241 23.15 -0.93 11.47
CA LEU A 241 22.24 0.05 12.08
C LEU A 241 21.89 -0.29 13.53
N GLY A 242 22.27 -1.47 14.03
CA GLY A 242 21.99 -1.89 15.40
C GLY A 242 20.66 -2.63 15.56
N TYR A 243 20.17 -3.31 14.52
CA TYR A 243 18.88 -4.00 14.55
C TYR A 243 19.02 -5.50 14.33
N ASP A 244 18.35 -6.28 15.19
CA ASP A 244 18.18 -7.70 15.01
C ASP A 244 16.93 -7.96 14.16
N VAL A 245 17.13 -8.55 12.97
CA VAL A 245 16.03 -8.90 12.07
C VAL A 245 15.48 -10.27 12.44
N ALA A 246 14.16 -10.35 12.64
CA ALA A 246 13.45 -11.59 12.92
C ALA A 246 13.77 -12.68 11.90
N ASP A 247 14.08 -13.88 12.40
CA ASP A 247 14.37 -15.06 11.59
C ASP A 247 15.52 -14.84 10.58
N SER A 248 16.51 -13.98 10.86
CA SER A 248 17.62 -13.64 9.97
C SER A 248 18.34 -14.87 9.39
N ASP A 249 18.55 -15.87 10.24
CA ASP A 249 19.30 -17.09 9.91
C ASP A 249 18.45 -18.14 9.16
N ALA A 250 17.13 -17.95 9.10
CA ALA A 250 16.23 -18.86 8.43
C ALA A 250 16.30 -18.68 6.91
N HIS A 251 16.54 -19.77 6.19
CA HIS A 251 16.66 -19.78 4.73
C HIS A 251 15.91 -20.98 4.12
N GLY A 252 15.79 -20.97 2.78
CA GLY A 252 15.18 -22.07 2.03
C GLY A 252 13.65 -21.97 1.87
N ALA A 253 13.02 -23.12 1.62
CA ALA A 253 11.61 -23.22 1.23
C ALA A 253 10.60 -22.92 2.36
N LYS A 254 11.05 -22.98 3.62
CA LYS A 254 10.25 -22.69 4.82
C LYS A 254 10.68 -21.40 5.52
N ASP A 255 11.26 -20.46 4.78
CA ASP A 255 11.67 -19.18 5.35
C ASP A 255 10.43 -18.41 5.86
N PRO A 256 10.29 -18.19 7.18
CA PRO A 256 9.12 -17.53 7.78
C PRO A 256 9.01 -16.06 7.38
N LYS A 257 10.08 -15.45 6.86
CA LYS A 257 10.03 -14.10 6.29
C LYS A 257 9.18 -14.05 5.02
N ILE A 258 8.92 -15.19 4.35
CA ILE A 258 8.02 -15.26 3.19
C ILE A 258 6.61 -15.61 3.63
N ILE A 259 5.69 -14.65 3.50
CA ILE A 259 4.30 -14.82 3.88
C ILE A 259 3.43 -14.76 2.63
N ASP A 260 2.59 -15.79 2.42
CA ASP A 260 1.62 -15.83 1.33
C ASP A 260 0.26 -15.31 1.79
N GLY A 261 -0.25 -14.31 1.08
CA GLY A 261 -1.61 -13.80 1.25
C GLY A 261 -2.72 -14.84 1.08
N LYS A 262 -2.43 -15.98 0.43
CA LYS A 262 -3.43 -17.04 0.15
C LYS A 262 -4.12 -17.57 1.41
N ASN A 263 -3.48 -17.45 2.58
CA ASN A 263 -4.03 -17.95 3.84
C ASN A 263 -5.10 -17.01 4.41
N PHE A 264 -5.12 -15.75 3.95
CA PHE A 264 -6.09 -14.72 4.36
C PHE A 264 -7.12 -14.39 3.28
N ARG A 265 -6.69 -14.40 2.01
CA ARG A 265 -7.53 -14.08 0.84
C ARG A 265 -7.35 -15.16 -0.23
N PRO A 266 -8.33 -15.39 -1.12
CA PRO A 266 -8.22 -16.39 -2.19
C PRO A 266 -7.32 -15.89 -3.34
N GLN A 267 -6.08 -15.50 -3.04
CA GLN A 267 -5.09 -15.01 -3.98
C GLN A 267 -3.69 -15.46 -3.56
N HIS A 268 -2.93 -16.06 -4.48
CA HIS A 268 -1.48 -16.23 -4.30
C HIS A 268 -0.79 -14.86 -4.34
N ARG A 269 -0.15 -14.47 -3.23
CA ARG A 269 0.63 -13.24 -3.15
C ARG A 269 1.67 -13.36 -2.04
N GLU A 270 2.82 -13.91 -2.41
CA GLU A 270 3.96 -14.02 -1.50
C GLU A 270 4.76 -12.71 -1.48
N ARG A 271 5.16 -12.30 -0.27
CA ARG A 271 6.06 -11.17 0.00
C ARG A 271 7.07 -11.55 1.06
N ILE A 272 8.24 -10.93 0.99
CA ILE A 272 9.20 -10.98 2.10
C ILE A 272 8.88 -9.84 3.07
N VAL A 273 8.87 -10.17 4.37
CA VAL A 273 8.67 -9.23 5.47
C VAL A 273 9.92 -9.27 6.34
N LEU A 274 10.55 -8.11 6.53
CA LEU A 274 11.71 -7.95 7.40
C LEU A 274 11.27 -7.14 8.62
N VAL A 275 11.24 -7.79 9.79
CA VAL A 275 10.91 -7.15 11.05
C VAL A 275 12.19 -6.95 11.82
N GLY A 276 12.59 -5.72 12.09
CA GLY A 276 13.79 -5.39 12.85
C GLY A 276 13.46 -4.85 14.23
N PHE A 277 14.23 -5.26 15.22
CA PHE A 277 14.15 -4.79 16.59
C PHE A 277 15.45 -4.08 16.96
N ARG A 278 15.36 -2.87 17.53
CA ARG A 278 16.54 -2.15 18.01
C ARG A 278 17.22 -2.95 19.12
N ARG A 279 18.50 -3.30 18.95
CA ARG A 279 19.20 -4.33 19.72
C ARG A 279 19.34 -4.00 21.21
N ASP A 280 19.51 -2.72 21.53
CA ASP A 280 19.58 -2.23 22.92
C ASP A 280 18.28 -2.50 23.71
N LEU A 281 17.14 -2.57 23.03
CA LEU A 281 15.83 -2.75 23.65
C LEU A 281 15.50 -4.22 23.98
N LYS A 282 16.27 -5.19 23.45
CA LYS A 282 16.06 -6.63 23.67
C LYS A 282 14.61 -7.11 23.42
N LEU A 283 13.98 -6.55 22.38
CA LEU A 283 12.59 -6.84 22.04
C LEU A 283 12.42 -8.11 21.18
N ASN A 284 13.50 -8.66 20.62
CA ASN A 284 13.45 -9.78 19.67
C ASN A 284 13.24 -11.16 20.34
N ASP A 285 13.55 -11.32 21.63
CA ASP A 285 13.60 -12.62 22.29
C ASP A 285 12.33 -13.45 22.12
N GLY A 286 12.42 -14.57 21.41
CA GLY A 286 11.29 -15.49 21.17
C GLY A 286 10.28 -14.99 20.12
N PHE A 287 10.54 -13.89 19.42
CA PHE A 287 9.73 -13.47 18.28
C PHE A 287 10.11 -14.24 17.01
N SER A 288 9.11 -14.69 16.25
CA SER A 288 9.30 -15.28 14.92
C SER A 288 8.07 -15.05 14.06
N LEU A 289 8.27 -14.74 12.77
CA LEU A 289 7.18 -14.59 11.80
C LEU A 289 6.41 -15.89 11.54
N SER A 290 6.95 -17.04 11.96
CA SER A 290 6.20 -18.31 11.98
C SER A 290 4.90 -18.23 12.80
N GLY A 291 4.86 -17.34 13.82
CA GLY A 291 3.68 -17.07 14.64
C GLY A 291 2.49 -16.49 13.87
N VAL A 292 2.70 -15.93 12.67
CA VAL A 292 1.60 -15.44 11.82
C VAL A 292 0.61 -16.54 11.46
N SER A 293 1.05 -17.80 11.38
CA SER A 293 0.17 -18.94 11.09
C SER A 293 -0.92 -19.15 12.15
N ALA A 294 -0.66 -18.80 13.41
CA ALA A 294 -1.65 -18.85 14.49
C ALA A 294 -2.73 -17.76 14.36
N LEU A 295 -2.51 -16.76 13.50
CA LEU A 295 -3.42 -15.64 13.26
C LEU A 295 -4.22 -15.79 11.95
N TYR A 296 -4.12 -16.95 11.29
CA TYR A 296 -4.96 -17.22 10.13
C TYR A 296 -6.45 -17.27 10.51
N PRO A 297 -7.34 -16.72 9.67
CA PRO A 297 -8.76 -16.75 9.96
C PRO A 297 -9.24 -18.21 9.99
N SER A 298 -10.12 -18.54 10.95
CA SER A 298 -10.75 -19.86 11.04
C SER A 298 -11.49 -20.23 9.76
N ARG A 299 -12.05 -19.23 9.07
CA ARG A 299 -12.64 -19.34 7.74
C ARG A 299 -12.12 -18.22 6.84
N ARG A 300 -11.31 -18.59 5.85
CA ARG A 300 -10.92 -17.69 4.76
C ARG A 300 -12.12 -17.39 3.87
N PRO A 301 -12.40 -16.11 3.50
CA PRO A 301 -13.45 -15.81 2.53
C PRO A 301 -13.15 -16.47 1.18
N THR A 302 -14.19 -17.03 0.57
CA THR A 302 -14.16 -17.60 -0.78
C THR A 302 -14.08 -16.49 -1.83
N LEU A 303 -13.64 -16.80 -3.05
CA LEU A 303 -13.62 -15.81 -4.13
C LEU A 303 -15.04 -15.27 -4.39
N ARG A 304 -16.05 -16.15 -4.42
CA ARG A 304 -17.45 -15.77 -4.64
C ARG A 304 -17.97 -14.72 -3.66
N GLU A 305 -17.61 -14.82 -2.38
CA GLU A 305 -18.01 -13.85 -1.35
C GLU A 305 -17.39 -12.46 -1.57
N LEU A 306 -16.31 -12.35 -2.36
CA LEU A 306 -15.68 -11.08 -2.70
C LEU A 306 -16.29 -10.42 -3.94
N LEU A 307 -17.11 -11.13 -4.70
CA LEU A 307 -17.66 -10.64 -5.97
C LEU A 307 -18.95 -9.84 -5.75
N ASP A 308 -19.16 -8.84 -6.60
CA ASP A 308 -20.45 -8.15 -6.67
C ASP A 308 -21.47 -9.03 -7.42
N ALA A 309 -22.73 -9.00 -6.97
CA ALA A 309 -23.81 -9.76 -7.61
C ALA A 309 -24.13 -9.24 -9.02
N GLU A 310 -24.14 -7.91 -9.18
CA GLU A 310 -24.36 -7.23 -10.45
C GLU A 310 -23.13 -6.40 -10.82
N VAL A 311 -22.70 -6.53 -12.08
CA VAL A 311 -21.49 -5.88 -12.59
C VAL A 311 -21.78 -5.28 -13.97
N ASP A 312 -21.32 -4.04 -14.17
CA ASP A 312 -21.44 -3.34 -15.45
C ASP A 312 -20.80 -4.16 -16.59
N SER A 313 -21.52 -4.25 -17.72
CA SER A 313 -21.07 -4.95 -18.92
C SER A 313 -19.70 -4.52 -19.45
N ARG A 314 -19.22 -3.31 -19.12
CA ARG A 314 -17.88 -2.80 -19.46
C ARG A 314 -16.73 -3.64 -18.89
N TYR A 315 -17.00 -4.45 -17.86
CA TYR A 315 -16.02 -5.38 -17.28
C TYR A 315 -15.95 -6.72 -18.02
N ILE A 316 -16.96 -7.06 -18.81
CA ILE A 316 -16.92 -8.21 -19.71
C ILE A 316 -15.90 -7.93 -20.81
N LEU A 317 -15.03 -8.90 -21.12
CA LEU A 317 -14.04 -8.71 -22.17
C LEU A 317 -14.72 -8.42 -23.51
N SER A 318 -14.14 -7.50 -24.28
CA SER A 318 -14.56 -7.30 -25.66
C SER A 318 -14.29 -8.56 -26.49
N PRO A 319 -15.07 -8.83 -27.56
CA PRO A 319 -14.83 -10.01 -28.40
C PRO A 319 -13.38 -10.11 -28.88
N LYS A 320 -12.81 -9.00 -29.36
CA LYS A 320 -11.43 -8.93 -29.85
C LYS A 320 -10.39 -9.21 -28.77
N LEU A 321 -10.58 -8.69 -27.56
CA LEU A 321 -9.64 -8.92 -26.46
C LEU A 321 -9.69 -10.37 -25.99
N TRP A 322 -10.89 -10.95 -25.91
CA TRP A 322 -11.03 -12.36 -25.55
C TRP A 322 -10.39 -13.26 -26.60
N GLU A 323 -10.64 -13.02 -27.90
CA GLU A 323 -10.01 -13.76 -29.00
C GLU A 323 -8.49 -13.71 -28.94
N TYR A 324 -7.94 -12.51 -28.71
CA TYR A 324 -6.51 -12.33 -28.56
C TYR A 324 -5.94 -13.16 -27.40
N LEU A 325 -6.52 -13.06 -26.20
CA LEU A 325 -6.04 -13.80 -25.02
C LEU A 325 -6.20 -15.32 -25.20
N TYR A 326 -7.32 -15.75 -25.78
CA TYR A 326 -7.62 -17.15 -26.09
C TYR A 326 -6.54 -17.76 -26.99
N ASN A 327 -6.28 -17.12 -28.14
CA ASN A 327 -5.30 -17.58 -29.11
C ASN A 327 -3.87 -17.47 -28.58
N TYR A 328 -3.56 -16.44 -27.79
CA TYR A 328 -2.26 -16.27 -27.17
C TYR A 328 -1.95 -17.42 -26.21
N ALA A 329 -2.88 -17.78 -25.32
CA ALA A 329 -2.70 -18.91 -24.40
C ALA A 329 -2.49 -20.23 -25.16
N LYS A 330 -3.30 -20.50 -26.19
CA LYS A 330 -3.17 -21.70 -27.04
C LYS A 330 -1.80 -21.79 -27.72
N LYS A 331 -1.30 -20.68 -28.26
CA LYS A 331 0.03 -20.58 -28.88
C LYS A 331 1.17 -20.89 -27.90
N HIS A 332 1.05 -20.43 -26.65
CA HIS A 332 2.08 -20.65 -25.63
C HIS A 332 2.02 -22.07 -25.05
N GLN A 333 0.82 -22.62 -24.85
CA GLN A 333 0.62 -24.01 -24.44
C GLN A 333 1.21 -24.99 -25.47
N ALA A 334 1.02 -24.73 -26.77
CA ALA A 334 1.62 -25.52 -27.84
C ALA A 334 3.17 -25.52 -27.84
N LYS A 335 3.79 -24.51 -27.21
CA LYS A 335 5.25 -24.39 -27.03
C LYS A 335 5.75 -24.99 -25.72
N GLY A 336 4.90 -25.66 -24.95
CA GLY A 336 5.23 -26.17 -23.62
C GLY A 336 5.39 -25.09 -22.54
N ASN A 337 4.94 -23.86 -22.82
CA ASN A 337 5.05 -22.74 -21.88
C ASN A 337 3.72 -22.52 -21.13
N GLY A 338 3.79 -22.17 -19.85
CA GLY A 338 2.62 -21.84 -19.02
C GLY A 338 2.08 -20.40 -19.16
N PHE A 339 2.44 -19.66 -20.21
CA PHE A 339 1.98 -18.28 -20.42
C PHE A 339 0.56 -18.24 -20.99
N GLY A 340 -0.25 -17.26 -20.55
CA GLY A 340 -1.64 -17.10 -20.97
C GLY A 340 -2.46 -16.33 -19.93
N TYR A 341 -3.78 -16.48 -19.98
CA TYR A 341 -4.69 -15.92 -18.98
C TYR A 341 -4.95 -16.89 -17.82
N GLY A 342 -5.37 -16.37 -16.67
CA GLY A 342 -5.88 -17.14 -15.54
C GLY A 342 -7.40 -17.07 -15.52
N LEU A 343 -8.06 -18.09 -16.06
CA LEU A 343 -9.52 -18.21 -15.96
C LEU A 343 -9.89 -18.86 -14.63
N VAL A 344 -10.86 -18.28 -13.94
CA VAL A 344 -11.25 -18.66 -12.59
C VAL A 344 -12.75 -18.92 -12.54
N ASP A 345 -13.12 -20.12 -12.11
CA ASP A 345 -14.49 -20.46 -11.77
C ASP A 345 -14.73 -20.13 -10.29
N SER A 346 -15.57 -19.11 -10.05
CA SER A 346 -15.90 -18.66 -8.70
C SER A 346 -16.86 -19.59 -7.96
N SER A 347 -17.45 -20.59 -8.62
CA SER A 347 -18.28 -21.61 -7.95
C SER A 347 -17.45 -22.60 -7.13
N ILE A 348 -16.15 -22.73 -7.43
CA ILE A 348 -15.23 -23.60 -6.70
C ILE A 348 -14.78 -22.89 -5.41
N GLU A 349 -15.23 -23.40 -4.25
CA GLU A 349 -14.97 -22.76 -2.95
C GLU A 349 -13.48 -22.65 -2.60
N THR A 350 -12.68 -23.62 -3.02
CA THR A 350 -11.24 -23.70 -2.71
C THR A 350 -10.37 -22.89 -3.67
N VAL A 351 -10.96 -22.25 -4.69
CA VAL A 351 -10.21 -21.58 -5.74
C VAL A 351 -9.32 -20.46 -5.19
N VAL A 352 -8.12 -20.36 -5.74
CA VAL A 352 -7.15 -19.32 -5.39
C VAL A 352 -6.70 -18.65 -6.68
N CYS A 353 -6.89 -17.34 -6.76
CA CYS A 353 -6.49 -16.55 -7.91
C CYS A 353 -4.96 -16.47 -8.02
N ARG A 354 -4.47 -16.23 -9.25
CA ARG A 354 -3.10 -15.75 -9.46
C ARG A 354 -2.91 -14.38 -8.80
N THR A 355 -1.67 -13.93 -8.69
CA THR A 355 -1.36 -12.61 -8.15
C THR A 355 -1.98 -11.50 -8.99
N LEU A 356 -2.76 -10.62 -8.35
CA LEU A 356 -3.19 -9.36 -8.95
C LEU A 356 -1.96 -8.46 -9.13
N SER A 357 -1.45 -8.37 -10.36
CA SER A 357 -0.20 -7.66 -10.64
C SER A 357 -0.43 -6.18 -10.94
N ALA A 358 0.63 -5.38 -10.86
CA ALA A 358 0.62 -3.99 -11.31
C ALA A 358 0.28 -3.82 -12.81
N ARG A 359 0.30 -4.89 -13.61
CA ARG A 359 -0.06 -4.89 -15.05
C ARG A 359 -1.51 -5.25 -15.31
N TYR A 360 -2.27 -5.64 -14.29
CA TYR A 360 -3.68 -6.06 -14.43
C TYR A 360 -4.55 -5.01 -15.15
N TYR A 361 -4.21 -3.72 -15.02
CA TYR A 361 -4.89 -2.63 -15.72
C TYR A 361 -4.90 -2.76 -17.25
N ARG A 362 -3.96 -3.52 -17.85
CA ARG A 362 -3.83 -3.63 -19.31
C ARG A 362 -4.95 -4.44 -19.92
N ASP A 363 -5.13 -5.67 -19.44
CA ASP A 363 -6.07 -6.64 -20.01
C ASP A 363 -6.76 -7.53 -18.96
N GLY A 364 -6.33 -7.46 -17.70
CA GLY A 364 -6.84 -8.29 -16.60
C GLY A 364 -6.51 -9.78 -16.74
N SER A 365 -5.56 -10.14 -17.60
CA SER A 365 -5.31 -11.51 -18.01
C SER A 365 -4.91 -12.44 -16.84
N GLU A 366 -4.36 -11.93 -15.74
CA GLU A 366 -3.98 -12.75 -14.60
C GLU A 366 -5.20 -13.37 -13.88
N ILE A 367 -6.34 -12.67 -13.88
CA ILE A 367 -7.56 -13.08 -13.19
C ILE A 367 -8.78 -12.67 -14.02
N LEU A 368 -9.31 -13.64 -14.77
CA LEU A 368 -10.57 -13.53 -15.50
C LEU A 368 -11.61 -14.44 -14.86
N LEU A 369 -12.79 -13.91 -14.57
CA LEU A 369 -13.89 -14.69 -14.04
C LEU A 369 -14.66 -15.33 -15.19
N ASP A 370 -14.81 -16.65 -15.12
CA ASP A 370 -15.63 -17.38 -16.07
C ASP A 370 -17.11 -17.01 -15.91
N ARG A 371 -17.81 -17.01 -17.04
CA ARG A 371 -19.24 -16.74 -17.15
C ARG A 371 -19.97 -17.87 -17.89
N GLY A 372 -19.39 -19.08 -17.87
CA GLY A 372 -19.91 -20.27 -18.54
C GLY A 372 -19.41 -20.41 -19.98
N TRP A 373 -18.19 -19.97 -20.28
CA TRP A 373 -17.61 -20.12 -21.62
C TRP A 373 -17.47 -21.61 -21.99
N ASP A 374 -18.05 -22.01 -23.11
CA ASP A 374 -17.93 -23.37 -23.62
C ASP A 374 -16.70 -23.49 -24.52
N PHE A 375 -15.67 -24.18 -24.03
CA PHE A 375 -14.44 -24.40 -24.78
C PHE A 375 -14.63 -25.28 -26.02
N SER A 376 -15.58 -26.23 -25.99
CA SER A 376 -15.83 -27.09 -27.15
C SER A 376 -16.44 -26.32 -28.32
N ILE A 377 -17.31 -25.35 -28.02
CA ILE A 377 -17.85 -24.40 -29.00
C ILE A 377 -16.75 -23.43 -29.43
N GLY A 378 -15.99 -22.86 -28.47
CA GLY A 378 -14.92 -21.90 -28.76
C GLY A 378 -13.82 -22.42 -29.68
N GLU A 379 -13.46 -23.70 -29.57
CA GLU A 379 -12.49 -24.37 -30.44
C GLU A 379 -13.01 -24.60 -31.86
N LYS A 380 -14.31 -24.88 -32.03
CA LYS A 380 -14.92 -25.14 -33.33
C LYS A 380 -15.34 -23.87 -34.06
N HIS A 381 -15.95 -22.94 -33.32
CA HIS A 381 -16.51 -21.71 -33.83
C HIS A 381 -16.41 -20.60 -32.76
N PHE A 382 -15.26 -19.94 -32.70
CA PHE A 382 -14.97 -18.91 -31.70
C PHE A 382 -16.02 -17.77 -31.68
N ASN A 383 -16.54 -17.41 -32.85
CA ASN A 383 -17.50 -16.31 -33.03
C ASN A 383 -18.97 -16.74 -32.87
N ASP A 384 -19.23 -17.91 -32.28
CA ASP A 384 -20.60 -18.34 -31.95
C ASP A 384 -21.33 -17.29 -31.07
N PRO A 385 -22.48 -16.74 -31.49
CA PRO A 385 -23.14 -15.65 -30.77
C PRO A 385 -23.56 -16.01 -29.34
N VAL A 386 -23.99 -17.26 -29.10
CA VAL A 386 -24.43 -17.71 -27.78
C VAL A 386 -23.25 -17.84 -26.84
N ASN A 387 -22.14 -18.41 -27.31
CA ASN A 387 -20.92 -18.53 -26.51
C ASN A 387 -20.24 -17.17 -26.27
N LEU A 388 -20.26 -16.28 -27.27
CA LEU A 388 -19.79 -14.90 -27.13
C LEU A 388 -20.53 -14.14 -26.02
N ALA A 389 -21.82 -14.40 -25.75
CA ALA A 389 -22.51 -13.79 -24.61
C ALA A 389 -21.93 -14.21 -23.24
N ARG A 390 -21.22 -15.35 -23.20
CA ARG A 390 -20.60 -15.96 -22.01
C ARG A 390 -19.10 -15.66 -21.88
N ARG A 391 -18.57 -14.68 -22.63
CA ARG A 391 -17.18 -14.25 -22.50
C ARG A 391 -16.81 -13.94 -21.03
N PRO A 392 -15.58 -14.26 -20.60
CA PRO A 392 -15.11 -13.93 -19.27
C PRO A 392 -15.13 -12.43 -18.99
N ARG A 393 -15.11 -12.06 -17.72
CA ARG A 393 -14.98 -10.66 -17.27
C ARG A 393 -13.76 -10.46 -16.40
N ARG A 394 -13.31 -9.21 -16.32
CA ARG A 394 -12.33 -8.77 -15.32
C ARG A 394 -13.01 -8.58 -13.96
N LEU A 395 -12.20 -8.52 -12.91
CA LEU A 395 -12.60 -8.02 -11.60
C LEU A 395 -12.89 -6.51 -11.68
N THR A 396 -13.85 -6.01 -10.91
CA THR A 396 -14.05 -4.57 -10.72
C THR A 396 -13.00 -4.00 -9.75
N PRO A 397 -12.75 -2.68 -9.72
CA PRO A 397 -11.90 -2.07 -8.70
C PRO A 397 -12.34 -2.39 -7.27
N ARG A 398 -13.65 -2.48 -7.02
CA ARG A 398 -14.21 -2.84 -5.71
C ARG A 398 -13.87 -4.29 -5.33
N GLU A 399 -14.02 -5.22 -6.27
CA GLU A 399 -13.66 -6.63 -6.06
C GLU A 399 -12.14 -6.77 -5.83
N CYS A 400 -11.31 -5.99 -6.53
CA CYS A 400 -9.87 -5.90 -6.27
C CYS A 400 -9.58 -5.40 -4.85
N ALA A 401 -10.28 -4.36 -4.36
CA ALA A 401 -10.13 -3.86 -3.00
C ALA A 401 -10.39 -4.97 -1.96
N ARG A 402 -11.46 -5.75 -2.16
CA ARG A 402 -11.80 -6.89 -1.29
C ARG A 402 -10.78 -8.03 -1.37
N LEU A 403 -10.27 -8.32 -2.56
CA LEU A 403 -9.24 -9.34 -2.79
C LEU A 403 -7.90 -8.97 -2.12
N MET A 404 -7.62 -7.68 -1.99
CA MET A 404 -6.43 -7.14 -1.33
C MET A 404 -6.63 -6.88 0.18
N GLY A 405 -7.86 -6.98 0.69
CA GLY A 405 -8.19 -6.81 2.11
C GLY A 405 -8.51 -5.37 2.54
N PHE A 406 -8.60 -4.41 1.61
CA PHE A 406 -9.01 -3.03 1.91
C PHE A 406 -10.52 -2.88 2.15
N GLU A 407 -11.31 -3.87 1.72
CA GLU A 407 -12.76 -3.88 1.84
C GLU A 407 -13.24 -5.26 2.30
N GLN A 408 -14.28 -5.29 3.12
CA GLN A 408 -14.90 -6.54 3.57
C GLN A 408 -15.92 -7.08 2.55
N PRO A 409 -16.20 -8.40 2.55
CA PRO A 409 -17.27 -8.99 1.73
C PRO A 409 -18.59 -8.22 1.86
N GLY A 410 -19.22 -7.90 0.73
CA GLY A 410 -20.51 -7.18 0.68
C GLY A 410 -20.47 -5.72 1.18
N LYS A 411 -19.30 -5.16 1.52
CA LYS A 411 -19.16 -3.75 1.92
C LYS A 411 -18.69 -2.87 0.76
N VAL A 412 -18.92 -1.56 0.93
CA VAL A 412 -18.58 -0.47 -0.01
C VAL A 412 -18.04 0.77 0.73
N THR A 413 -17.25 0.53 1.77
CA THR A 413 -16.71 1.59 2.65
C THR A 413 -15.42 2.21 2.14
N PHE A 414 -14.57 1.47 1.43
CA PHE A 414 -13.31 1.97 0.91
C PHE A 414 -13.55 2.91 -0.28
N ARG A 415 -13.14 4.17 -0.20
CA ARG A 415 -13.39 5.16 -1.26
C ARG A 415 -12.36 4.99 -2.38
N ILE A 416 -12.80 4.95 -3.64
CA ILE A 416 -11.93 4.81 -4.81
C ILE A 416 -12.06 6.09 -5.66
N PRO A 417 -11.27 7.15 -5.37
CA PRO A 417 -11.45 8.47 -5.97
C PRO A 417 -10.73 8.61 -7.33
N VAL A 418 -10.35 7.51 -7.95
CA VAL A 418 -9.52 7.45 -9.17
C VAL A 418 -10.15 6.54 -10.21
N SER A 419 -9.71 6.64 -11.46
CA SER A 419 -10.19 5.77 -12.54
C SER A 419 -9.85 4.30 -12.30
N ASP A 420 -10.62 3.40 -12.90
CA ASP A 420 -10.38 1.95 -12.88
C ASP A 420 -8.93 1.58 -13.17
N THR A 421 -8.34 2.18 -14.21
CA THR A 421 -6.93 1.96 -14.59
C THR A 421 -5.96 2.27 -13.45
N GLN A 422 -6.17 3.38 -12.73
CA GLN A 422 -5.33 3.75 -11.60
C GLN A 422 -5.61 2.84 -10.40
N ALA A 423 -6.87 2.52 -10.13
CA ALA A 423 -7.25 1.61 -9.05
C ALA A 423 -6.60 0.23 -9.23
N TYR A 424 -6.63 -0.35 -10.44
CA TYR A 424 -5.94 -1.61 -10.72
C TYR A 424 -4.43 -1.53 -10.49
N ARG A 425 -3.78 -0.41 -10.85
CA ARG A 425 -2.35 -0.21 -10.55
C ARG A 425 -2.08 -0.14 -9.05
N GLN A 426 -2.91 0.58 -8.31
CA GLN A 426 -2.79 0.72 -6.85
C GLN A 426 -2.96 -0.62 -6.15
N PHE A 427 -4.04 -1.35 -6.41
CA PHE A 427 -4.27 -2.68 -5.83
C PHE A 427 -3.19 -3.68 -6.27
N GLY A 428 -2.78 -3.64 -7.55
CA GLY A 428 -1.72 -4.50 -8.07
C GLY A 428 -0.34 -4.23 -7.44
N ASN A 429 -0.08 -3.02 -6.96
CA ASN A 429 1.14 -2.65 -6.22
C ASN A 429 1.02 -2.79 -4.70
N SER A 430 -0.19 -2.99 -4.15
CA SER A 430 -0.40 -3.01 -2.70
C SER A 430 0.00 -4.33 -2.04
N VAL A 431 0.17 -4.31 -0.73
CA VAL A 431 0.25 -5.52 0.10
C VAL A 431 -1.13 -6.13 0.34
N ILE A 432 -1.22 -7.39 0.79
CA ILE A 432 -2.47 -7.90 1.37
C ILE A 432 -2.60 -7.31 2.77
N VAL A 433 -3.66 -6.55 3.01
CA VAL A 433 -3.90 -5.85 4.27
C VAL A 433 -3.91 -6.81 5.46
N ASP A 434 -4.59 -7.96 5.33
CA ASP A 434 -4.73 -8.92 6.44
C ASP A 434 -3.39 -9.54 6.87
N VAL A 435 -2.41 -9.65 5.94
CA VAL A 435 -1.05 -10.13 6.28
C VAL A 435 -0.38 -9.17 7.25
N PHE A 436 -0.45 -7.87 6.96
CA PHE A 436 0.18 -6.85 7.81
C PHE A 436 -0.61 -6.54 9.07
N ALA A 437 -1.93 -6.79 9.07
CA ALA A 437 -2.72 -6.81 10.30
C ALA A 437 -2.29 -7.96 11.24
N ALA A 438 -1.98 -9.14 10.69
CA ALA A 438 -1.45 -10.25 11.48
C ALA A 438 -0.03 -9.97 11.99
N VAL A 439 0.85 -9.40 11.16
CA VAL A 439 2.20 -8.98 11.59
C VAL A 439 2.13 -7.92 12.69
N ALA A 440 1.28 -6.89 12.54
CA ALA A 440 1.07 -5.88 13.57
C ALA A 440 0.54 -6.51 14.88
N SER A 441 -0.44 -7.40 14.78
CA SER A 441 -0.99 -8.12 15.95
C SER A 441 0.07 -8.93 16.69
N LEU A 442 0.96 -9.62 15.95
CA LEU A 442 2.08 -10.37 16.52
C LEU A 442 3.11 -9.45 17.20
N LEU A 443 3.27 -8.22 16.72
CA LEU A 443 4.18 -7.22 17.26
C LEU A 443 3.62 -6.44 18.45
N ARG A 444 2.31 -6.49 18.70
CA ARG A 444 1.62 -5.63 19.67
C ARG A 444 2.29 -5.59 21.04
N SER A 445 2.58 -6.76 21.63
CA SER A 445 3.21 -6.82 22.97
C SER A 445 4.62 -6.23 23.00
N ARG A 446 5.37 -6.32 21.90
CA ARG A 446 6.70 -5.71 21.77
C ARG A 446 6.62 -4.20 21.64
N ILE A 447 5.61 -3.71 20.92
CA ILE A 447 5.32 -2.27 20.82
C ILE A 447 4.90 -1.72 22.19
N GLU A 448 4.00 -2.40 22.90
CA GLU A 448 3.59 -2.02 24.27
C GLU A 448 4.79 -1.96 25.23
N THR A 449 5.69 -2.94 25.12
CA THR A 449 6.95 -2.94 25.89
C THR A 449 7.79 -1.72 25.52
N ALA A 450 8.09 -1.51 24.23
CA ALA A 450 8.91 -0.39 23.75
C ALA A 450 8.36 0.98 24.19
N VAL A 451 7.05 1.19 24.07
CA VAL A 451 6.37 2.42 24.49
C VAL A 451 6.49 2.62 26.00
N SER A 452 6.19 1.58 26.79
CA SER A 452 6.29 1.65 28.26
C SER A 452 7.68 2.03 28.71
N ALA A 453 8.66 1.46 28.02
CA ALA A 453 10.06 1.59 28.33
C ALA A 453 10.54 3.03 27.93
N ARG A 454 10.12 3.56 26.77
CA ARG A 454 10.31 4.98 26.39
C ARG A 454 9.69 5.95 27.40
N LEU A 455 8.45 5.72 27.83
CA LEU A 455 7.74 6.62 28.76
C LEU A 455 8.38 6.69 30.15
N LYS A 456 9.17 5.68 30.53
CA LYS A 456 9.95 5.67 31.77
C LYS A 456 11.31 6.36 31.65
N GLY A 457 11.68 6.85 30.46
CA GLY A 457 13.00 7.44 30.19
C GLY A 457 14.13 6.41 30.20
N GLU A 458 13.82 5.11 30.16
CA GLU A 458 14.80 4.03 30.19
C GLU A 458 15.64 3.96 28.89
N PHE A 459 15.31 4.77 27.87
CA PHE A 459 15.95 4.76 26.53
C PHE A 459 16.23 6.15 25.96
N GLU A 460 16.18 7.22 26.76
CA GLU A 460 16.77 8.47 26.31
C GLU A 460 18.27 8.23 26.09
N ALA A 461 18.74 8.53 24.88
CA ALA A 461 20.05 8.15 24.39
C ALA A 461 21.15 8.55 25.39
N ALA A 462 22.12 7.66 25.60
CA ALA A 462 23.44 8.07 26.04
C ALA A 462 23.91 9.16 25.05
N SER A 463 23.96 10.39 25.56
CA SER A 463 24.38 11.61 24.86
C SER A 463 25.73 11.48 24.18
#